data_AF-M3AK88-F1
#
_entry.id   AF-M3AK88-F1
#
_cell.length_a   1.000
_cell.length_b   1.000
_cell.length_c   1.000
_cell.angle_alpha   90.00
_cell.angle_beta   90.00
_cell.angle_gamma   90.00
#
_symmetry.space_group_name_H-M   'P 1'
#
loop_
_entity.id
_entity.type
_entity.pdbx_description
1 polymer ?
#
loop_
_entity_poly.entity_id
_entity_poly.type
_entity_poly.pdbx_seq_one_letter_code
_entity_poly.pdbx_strand_id
1 'polypeptide(L)'
;MQSTTPLSQGLLDLPAEIRIIIYSFLLICRSNSHVSIYHNSTLTRNYTSHITGLSRSIAILRVCKLIQKEAAPVLYGSNKFVFCSMFFPNFLAQIGIKSVSLLREVELNCIIYQEGLGRGARMLGSAVSMKKLTLGNDLWSPERPKLMAYTLWPMVKSLDAARKSKSCPTQTQTDVLEILEFVQQVFSEDQLRLPKEQARDEAVNFTSQVREILRENLLLGA
;
A
#
# COMPACT_ATOMS: atom_id res chain seq x y z
N MET A 1 54.92 -12.12 -20.06
CA MET A 1 53.81 -12.84 -19.39
C MET A 1 52.75 -11.81 -19.04
N GLN A 2 51.67 -11.70 -19.82
CA GLN A 2 50.57 -10.77 -19.54
C GLN A 2 49.58 -11.45 -18.60
N SER A 3 49.58 -11.02 -17.34
CA SER A 3 48.61 -11.44 -16.32
C SER A 3 47.27 -10.74 -16.61
N THR A 4 46.38 -11.40 -17.36
CA THR A 4 44.99 -10.97 -17.48
C THR A 4 44.22 -11.40 -16.23
N THR A 5 44.33 -10.62 -15.15
CA THR A 5 43.39 -10.78 -14.03
C THR A 5 41.98 -10.47 -14.56
N PRO A 6 41.02 -11.40 -14.48
CA PRO A 6 39.65 -11.10 -14.87
C PRO A 6 39.14 -9.96 -13.97
N LEU A 7 38.79 -8.84 -14.59
CA LEU A 7 38.08 -7.76 -13.93
C LEU A 7 36.86 -8.38 -13.26
N SER A 8 36.79 -8.33 -11.93
CA SER A 8 35.60 -8.78 -11.22
C SER A 8 34.43 -7.90 -11.67
N GLN A 9 33.52 -8.45 -12.48
CA GLN A 9 32.33 -7.74 -12.90
C GLN A 9 31.46 -7.49 -11.67
N GLY A 10 31.35 -6.23 -11.27
CA GLY A 10 30.45 -5.81 -10.21
C GLY A 10 29.00 -5.79 -10.69
N LEU A 11 28.05 -5.72 -9.75
CA LEU A 11 26.61 -5.63 -10.07
C LEU A 11 26.29 -4.47 -11.03
N LEU A 12 27.02 -3.36 -10.94
CA LEU A 12 26.81 -2.16 -11.77
C LEU A 12 27.40 -2.26 -13.17
N ASP A 13 28.27 -3.23 -13.44
CA ASP A 13 28.83 -3.50 -14.77
C ASP A 13 27.85 -4.30 -15.65
N LEU A 14 26.82 -4.88 -15.04
CA LEU A 14 25.76 -5.59 -15.75
C LEU A 14 24.82 -4.61 -16.46
N PRO A 15 24.25 -4.98 -17.63
CA PRO A 15 23.16 -4.21 -18.26
C PRO A 15 21.98 -3.98 -17.30
N ALA A 16 21.25 -2.88 -17.48
CA ALA A 16 20.16 -2.48 -16.59
C ALA A 16 19.06 -3.55 -16.50
N GLU A 17 18.79 -4.25 -17.60
CA GLU A 17 17.84 -5.34 -17.71
C GLU A 17 18.20 -6.48 -16.76
N ILE A 18 19.48 -6.87 -16.72
CA ILE A 18 19.97 -7.92 -15.83
C ILE A 18 19.89 -7.47 -14.37
N ARG A 19 20.24 -6.20 -14.07
CA ARG A 19 20.07 -5.66 -12.71
C ARG A 19 18.62 -5.70 -12.24
N ILE A 20 17.66 -5.36 -13.10
CA ILE A 20 16.22 -5.42 -12.79
C ILE A 20 15.76 -6.86 -12.53
N ILE A 21 16.27 -7.85 -13.28
CA ILE A 21 15.99 -9.27 -13.01
C ILE A 21 16.51 -9.67 -11.62
N ILE A 22 17.72 -9.23 -11.26
CA ILE A 22 18.29 -9.46 -9.92
C ILE A 22 17.43 -8.80 -8.85
N TYR A 23 17.06 -7.52 -9.01
CA TYR A 23 16.18 -6.84 -8.05
C TYR A 23 14.82 -7.53 -7.93
N SER A 24 14.26 -8.03 -9.04
CA SER A 24 12.98 -8.75 -9.04
C SER A 24 13.08 -10.06 -8.27
N PHE A 25 14.21 -10.77 -8.43
CA PHE A 25 14.51 -11.93 -7.60
C PHE A 25 14.64 -11.53 -6.12
N LEU A 26 15.34 -10.45 -5.80
CA LEU A 26 15.57 -10.04 -4.41
C LEU A 26 14.33 -9.46 -3.70
N LEU A 27 13.48 -8.72 -4.41
CA LEU A 27 12.53 -7.80 -3.77
C LEU A 27 11.06 -8.15 -3.99
N ILE A 28 10.75 -9.09 -4.88
CA ILE A 28 9.37 -9.55 -5.09
C ILE A 28 9.10 -10.77 -4.23
N CYS A 29 8.06 -10.69 -3.40
CA CYS A 29 7.56 -11.84 -2.67
C CYS A 29 6.89 -12.83 -3.64
N ARG A 30 7.47 -14.03 -3.77
CA ARG A 30 6.94 -15.12 -4.62
C ARG A 30 5.87 -15.96 -3.92
N SER A 31 5.71 -15.71 -2.63
CA SER A 31 4.90 -16.40 -1.64
C SER A 31 3.41 -16.66 -1.85
N ASN A 32 2.75 -16.09 -2.86
CA ASN A 32 1.36 -15.56 -2.66
C ASN A 32 1.22 -14.76 -1.33
N SER A 33 2.35 -14.38 -0.74
CA SER A 33 2.45 -13.79 0.57
C SER A 33 2.62 -12.32 0.27
N HIS A 34 1.72 -11.54 0.81
CA HIS A 34 1.90 -10.12 0.90
C HIS A 34 3.14 -9.80 1.75
N VAL A 35 3.66 -8.59 1.60
CA VAL A 35 4.63 -8.04 2.54
C VAL A 35 3.86 -7.60 3.77
N SER A 36 3.81 -8.45 4.80
CA SER A 36 3.16 -8.11 6.07
C SER A 36 4.08 -7.19 6.85
N ILE A 37 3.54 -6.06 7.29
CA ILE A 37 4.21 -5.12 8.17
C ILE A 37 3.50 -5.18 9.51
N TYR A 38 4.15 -5.84 10.45
CA TYR A 38 3.67 -5.97 11.82
C TYR A 38 4.75 -5.57 12.81
N HIS A 39 4.29 -5.28 14.01
CA HIS A 39 5.13 -4.91 15.13
C HIS A 39 5.29 -6.12 16.06
N ASN A 40 6.51 -6.47 16.41
CA ASN A 40 6.75 -7.43 17.49
C ASN A 40 6.75 -6.65 18.82
N SER A 41 5.68 -6.78 19.61
CA SER A 41 5.47 -5.98 20.83
C SER A 41 6.33 -6.41 22.03
N THR A 42 7.41 -7.14 21.81
CA THR A 42 8.31 -7.58 22.89
C THR A 42 9.07 -6.39 23.48
N LEU A 43 8.42 -5.67 24.40
CA LEU A 43 8.86 -4.86 25.55
C LEU A 43 10.05 -3.88 25.44
N THR A 44 10.79 -3.85 24.34
CA THR A 44 11.93 -2.94 24.17
C THR A 44 11.50 -1.69 23.40
N ARG A 45 11.84 -0.50 23.91
CA ARG A 45 11.60 0.82 23.29
C ARG A 45 12.17 1.00 21.87
N ASN A 46 12.83 -0.01 21.32
CA ASN A 46 13.38 0.00 19.97
C ASN A 46 12.36 -0.63 19.02
N TYR A 47 11.54 0.24 18.44
CA TYR A 47 10.50 -0.14 17.49
C TYR A 47 11.13 -0.61 16.16
N THR A 48 11.25 -1.93 15.98
CA THR A 48 11.61 -2.50 14.67
C THR A 48 10.38 -3.06 13.99
N SER A 49 10.00 -2.46 12.86
CA SER A 49 9.01 -3.05 11.96
C SER A 49 9.56 -4.32 11.36
N HIS A 50 8.85 -5.44 11.54
CA HIS A 50 9.19 -6.67 10.86
C HIS A 50 8.47 -6.70 9.53
N ILE A 51 9.25 -6.87 8.47
CA ILE A 51 8.76 -7.12 7.12
C ILE A 51 8.87 -8.63 6.92
N THR A 52 7.75 -9.33 6.87
CA THR A 52 7.70 -10.74 6.47
C THR A 52 7.35 -10.89 5.01
N GLY A 53 7.59 -12.09 4.47
CA GLY A 53 7.35 -12.42 3.07
C GLY A 53 8.53 -12.09 2.16
N LEU A 54 9.40 -11.13 2.52
CA LEU A 54 10.66 -10.92 1.81
C LEU A 54 11.70 -11.91 2.34
N SER A 55 11.98 -12.97 1.57
CA SER A 55 13.02 -13.95 1.93
C SER A 55 14.44 -13.42 1.75
N ARG A 56 14.60 -12.20 1.22
CA ARG A 56 15.88 -11.63 0.80
C ARG A 56 16.02 -10.17 1.25
N SER A 57 17.27 -9.71 1.27
CA SER A 57 17.66 -8.49 1.96
C SER A 57 17.23 -7.22 1.24
N ILE A 58 16.28 -6.49 1.84
CA ILE A 58 15.96 -5.09 1.50
C ILE A 58 17.16 -4.15 1.69
N ALA A 59 18.27 -4.61 2.29
CA ALA A 59 19.49 -3.82 2.41
C ALA A 59 20.07 -3.41 1.06
N ILE A 60 19.73 -4.11 -0.04
CA ILE A 60 20.14 -3.71 -1.39
C ILE A 60 19.71 -2.28 -1.73
N LEU A 61 18.56 -1.81 -1.23
CA LEU A 61 18.11 -0.43 -1.43
C LEU A 61 19.01 0.62 -0.76
N ARG A 62 19.89 0.22 0.17
CA ARG A 62 20.77 1.11 0.93
C ARG A 62 22.19 1.18 0.36
N VAL A 63 22.52 0.42 -0.68
CA VAL A 63 23.89 0.34 -1.21
C VAL A 63 24.32 1.65 -1.86
N CYS A 64 23.56 2.15 -2.84
CA CYS A 64 23.84 3.45 -3.47
C CYS A 64 22.56 4.03 -4.12
N LYS A 65 22.61 5.32 -4.50
CA LYS A 65 21.47 6.03 -5.10
C LYS A 65 20.97 5.42 -6.40
N LEU A 66 21.88 4.87 -7.23
CA LEU A 66 21.51 4.23 -8.48
C LEU A 66 20.69 2.96 -8.22
N ILE A 67 21.21 2.05 -7.38
CA ILE A 67 20.51 0.83 -6.97
C ILE A 67 19.18 1.19 -6.31
N GLN A 68 19.13 2.18 -5.42
CA GLN A 68 17.88 2.63 -4.81
C GLN A 68 16.85 3.07 -5.87
N LYS A 69 17.27 3.86 -6.87
CA LYS A 69 16.41 4.36 -7.95
C LYS A 69 15.84 3.24 -8.80
N GLU A 70 16.62 2.20 -9.08
CA GLU A 70 16.20 1.06 -9.90
C GLU A 70 15.39 0.02 -9.11
N ALA A 71 15.78 -0.23 -7.86
CA ALA A 71 15.23 -1.31 -7.05
C ALA A 71 13.97 -0.91 -6.28
N ALA A 72 13.81 0.37 -5.89
CA ALA A 72 12.62 0.83 -5.18
C ALA A 72 11.31 0.62 -5.96
N PRO A 73 11.23 0.90 -7.28
CA PRO A 73 10.04 0.59 -8.09
C PRO A 73 9.71 -0.90 -8.11
N VAL A 74 10.72 -1.78 -8.06
CA VAL A 74 10.51 -3.24 -8.00
C VAL A 74 9.92 -3.63 -6.65
N LEU A 75 10.49 -3.14 -5.54
CA LEU A 75 9.97 -3.43 -4.20
C LEU A 75 8.54 -2.89 -4.00
N TYR A 76 8.31 -1.60 -4.24
CA TYR A 76 7.05 -0.96 -3.91
C TYR A 76 5.96 -1.18 -4.97
N GLY A 77 6.35 -1.38 -6.22
CA GLY A 77 5.44 -1.48 -7.36
C GLY A 77 4.99 -2.90 -7.70
N SER A 78 5.72 -3.93 -7.26
CA SER A 78 5.41 -5.33 -7.58
C SER A 78 4.90 -6.14 -6.39
N ASN A 79 4.85 -5.56 -5.19
CA ASN A 79 4.38 -6.25 -4.00
C ASN A 79 3.08 -5.64 -3.47
N LYS A 80 2.26 -6.49 -2.87
CA LYS A 80 1.12 -6.09 -2.02
C LYS A 80 1.61 -5.91 -0.59
N PHE A 81 1.36 -4.75 0.00
CA PHE A 81 1.73 -4.45 1.38
C PHE A 81 0.51 -4.57 2.30
N VAL A 82 0.57 -5.45 3.30
CA VAL A 82 -0.49 -5.64 4.29
C VAL A 82 -0.05 -5.06 5.63
N PHE A 83 -0.86 -4.17 6.19
CA PHE A 83 -0.60 -3.51 7.46
C PHE A 83 -1.62 -3.95 8.50
N CYS A 84 -1.15 -4.54 9.60
CA CYS A 84 -1.99 -4.94 10.73
C CYS A 84 -1.85 -4.00 11.93
N SER A 85 -1.37 -2.77 11.75
CA SER A 85 -1.01 -1.91 12.89
C SER A 85 -1.14 -0.42 12.65
N MET A 86 -1.20 0.32 13.77
CA MET A 86 -1.11 1.78 13.87
C MET A 86 0.13 2.41 13.21
N PHE A 87 1.10 1.60 12.77
CA PHE A 87 2.36 2.07 12.21
C PHE A 87 2.32 2.35 10.72
N PHE A 88 1.19 2.10 10.06
CA PHE A 88 1.01 2.42 8.65
C PHE A 88 1.51 3.84 8.28
N PRO A 89 1.15 4.92 9.00
CA PRO A 89 1.69 6.26 8.71
C PRO A 89 3.20 6.39 8.94
N ASN A 90 3.74 5.70 9.94
CA ASN A 90 5.18 5.73 10.24
C ASN A 90 5.99 5.04 9.16
N PHE A 91 5.48 3.92 8.63
CA PHE A 91 6.09 3.27 7.47
C PHE A 91 6.08 4.19 6.25
N LEU A 92 4.94 4.81 5.93
CA LEU A 92 4.87 5.76 4.80
C LEU A 92 5.84 6.93 4.98
N ALA A 93 6.00 7.44 6.20
CA ALA A 93 6.97 8.48 6.53
C ALA A 93 8.42 8.00 6.36
N GLN A 94 8.72 6.78 6.78
CA GLN A 94 10.05 6.19 6.70
C GLN A 94 10.51 5.96 5.26
N ILE A 95 9.63 5.47 4.38
CA ILE A 95 9.98 5.26 2.97
C ILE A 95 10.01 6.56 2.16
N GLY A 96 9.29 7.59 2.64
CA GLY A 96 9.23 8.92 2.03
C GLY A 96 8.33 9.00 0.80
N ILE A 97 7.91 10.23 0.47
CA ILE A 97 6.87 10.52 -0.53
C ILE A 97 7.18 9.93 -1.93
N LYS A 98 8.46 9.90 -2.32
CA LYS A 98 8.92 9.35 -3.60
C LYS A 98 8.76 7.82 -3.69
N SER A 99 8.84 7.11 -2.56
CA SER A 99 8.60 5.67 -2.53
C SER A 99 7.12 5.36 -2.33
N VAL A 100 6.39 6.19 -1.58
CA VAL A 100 4.93 6.11 -1.48
C VAL A 100 4.28 6.22 -2.86
N SER A 101 4.80 7.08 -3.75
CA SER A 101 4.27 7.22 -5.11
C SER A 101 4.38 5.96 -5.97
N LEU A 102 5.23 5.00 -5.56
CA LEU A 102 5.47 3.73 -6.25
C LEU A 102 4.54 2.60 -5.76
N LEU A 103 3.85 2.79 -4.62
CA LEU A 103 2.93 1.80 -4.07
C LEU A 103 1.76 1.56 -5.02
N ARG A 104 1.43 0.28 -5.26
CA ARG A 104 0.32 -0.12 -6.13
C ARG A 104 -0.81 -0.83 -5.40
N GLU A 105 -0.47 -1.72 -4.46
CA GLU A 105 -1.43 -2.51 -3.72
C GLU A 105 -1.14 -2.43 -2.22
N VAL A 106 -2.09 -1.87 -1.49
CA VAL A 106 -2.02 -1.70 -0.03
C VAL A 106 -3.26 -2.32 0.59
N GLU A 107 -3.09 -3.05 1.68
CA GLU A 107 -4.17 -3.62 2.48
C GLU A 107 -3.98 -3.23 3.94
N LEU A 108 -5.03 -2.71 4.56
CA LEU A 108 -5.02 -2.21 5.93
C LEU A 108 -5.95 -3.10 6.77
N ASN A 109 -5.41 -4.15 7.41
CA ASN A 109 -6.20 -5.15 8.11
C ASN A 109 -6.61 -4.77 9.53
N CYS A 110 -5.82 -3.95 10.22
CA CYS A 110 -6.12 -3.56 11.60
C CYS A 110 -5.59 -2.15 11.87
N ILE A 111 -6.47 -1.15 11.79
CA ILE A 111 -6.15 0.19 12.28
C ILE A 111 -7.17 0.54 13.34
N ILE A 112 -6.83 0.21 14.57
CA ILE A 112 -7.63 0.48 15.76
C ILE A 112 -7.89 2.00 15.96
N TYR A 113 -7.11 2.87 15.29
CA TYR A 113 -7.18 4.32 15.43
C TYR A 113 -7.40 5.06 14.11
N GLN A 114 -8.57 5.68 13.96
CA GLN A 114 -8.92 6.49 12.78
C GLN A 114 -7.93 7.63 12.50
N GLU A 115 -7.30 8.20 13.53
CA GLU A 115 -6.27 9.23 13.34
C GLU A 115 -5.08 8.73 12.51
N GLY A 116 -4.66 7.49 12.75
CA GLY A 116 -3.61 6.84 11.98
C GLY A 116 -4.03 6.67 10.53
N LEU A 117 -5.26 6.20 10.29
CA LEU A 117 -5.80 6.08 8.94
C LEU A 117 -5.83 7.43 8.22
N GLY A 118 -6.33 8.49 8.85
CA GLY A 118 -6.39 9.83 8.25
C GLY A 118 -5.02 10.41 7.90
N ARG A 119 -4.02 10.23 8.78
CA ARG A 119 -2.64 10.63 8.48
C ARG A 119 -2.06 9.83 7.32
N GLY A 120 -2.24 8.52 7.32
CA GLY A 120 -1.74 7.64 6.25
C GLY A 120 -2.43 7.89 4.91
N ALA A 121 -3.75 8.12 4.91
CA ALA A 121 -4.53 8.47 3.72
C ALA A 121 -4.00 9.74 3.05
N ARG A 122 -3.71 10.80 3.81
CA ARG A 122 -3.08 12.02 3.27
C ARG A 122 -1.76 11.72 2.56
N MET A 123 -0.94 10.81 3.11
CA MET A 123 0.33 10.43 2.50
C MET A 123 0.13 9.57 1.25
N LEU A 124 -0.86 8.66 1.25
CA LEU A 124 -1.25 7.90 0.07
C LEU A 124 -1.80 8.77 -1.06
N GLY A 125 -2.16 10.04 -0.81
CA GLY A 125 -2.52 10.99 -1.86
C GLY A 125 -1.44 11.16 -2.94
N SER A 126 -0.17 10.84 -2.65
CA SER A 126 0.92 10.83 -3.65
C SER A 126 1.06 9.52 -4.43
N ALA A 127 0.35 8.46 -4.06
CA ALA A 127 0.38 7.14 -4.69
C ALA A 127 -0.44 7.10 -5.98
N VAL A 128 -0.06 7.94 -6.95
CA VAL A 128 -0.77 8.11 -8.23
C VAL A 128 -0.85 6.83 -9.06
N SER A 129 0.06 5.88 -8.84
CA SER A 129 0.07 4.56 -9.47
C SER A 129 -0.67 3.48 -8.66
N MET A 130 -1.36 3.86 -7.59
CA MET A 130 -2.16 2.95 -6.79
C MET A 130 -3.29 2.34 -7.63
N LYS A 131 -3.35 1.01 -7.57
CA LYS A 131 -4.34 0.19 -8.26
C LYS A 131 -5.41 -0.33 -7.30
N LYS A 132 -5.01 -0.65 -6.06
CA LYS A 132 -5.89 -1.24 -5.06
C LYS A 132 -5.50 -0.79 -3.65
N LEU A 133 -6.47 -0.26 -2.92
CA LEU A 133 -6.42 -0.01 -1.48
C LEU A 133 -7.52 -0.84 -0.84
N THR A 134 -7.10 -1.85 -0.10
CA THR A 134 -7.98 -2.76 0.62
C THR A 134 -8.09 -2.31 2.07
N LEU A 135 -9.31 -2.08 2.55
CA LEU A 135 -9.61 -1.70 3.93
C LEU A 135 -10.24 -2.91 4.61
N GLY A 136 -9.51 -3.48 5.57
CA GLY A 136 -9.91 -4.67 6.31
C GLY A 136 -10.96 -4.37 7.38
N ASN A 137 -11.33 -5.42 8.11
CA ASN A 137 -12.57 -5.43 8.88
C ASN A 137 -12.61 -4.49 10.07
N ASP A 138 -11.49 -4.33 10.78
CA ASP A 138 -11.44 -3.52 12.01
C ASP A 138 -11.68 -2.02 11.75
N LEU A 139 -11.78 -1.63 10.47
CA LEU A 139 -11.95 -0.26 10.04
C LEU A 139 -13.41 0.15 9.83
N TRP A 140 -14.35 -0.80 9.71
CA TRP A 140 -15.74 -0.48 9.44
C TRP A 140 -16.65 -0.67 10.65
N SER A 141 -17.52 0.32 10.86
CA SER A 141 -18.63 0.27 11.80
C SER A 141 -19.86 0.72 11.00
N PRO A 142 -20.98 -0.01 11.04
CA PRO A 142 -22.18 0.33 10.26
C PRO A 142 -22.68 1.75 10.56
N GLU A 143 -22.34 2.30 11.72
CA GLU A 143 -22.73 3.65 12.16
C GLU A 143 -21.81 4.76 11.62
N ARG A 144 -20.70 4.43 10.96
CA ARG A 144 -19.63 5.40 10.64
C ARG A 144 -19.19 5.51 9.16
N PRO A 145 -20.05 5.28 8.14
CA PRO A 145 -19.64 5.44 6.74
C PRO A 145 -19.23 6.88 6.42
N LYS A 146 -19.92 7.88 6.98
CA LYS A 146 -19.57 9.30 6.84
C LYS A 146 -18.15 9.60 7.32
N LEU A 147 -17.82 9.13 8.52
CA LEU A 147 -16.51 9.36 9.12
C LEU A 147 -15.38 8.68 8.33
N MET A 148 -15.63 7.47 7.82
CA MET A 148 -14.71 6.80 6.90
C MET A 148 -14.50 7.59 5.61
N ALA A 149 -15.59 8.04 4.97
CA ALA A 149 -15.52 8.87 3.77
C ALA A 149 -14.72 10.15 4.02
N TYR A 150 -14.97 10.89 5.11
CA TYR A 150 -14.18 12.07 5.48
C TYR A 150 -12.70 11.76 5.72
N THR A 151 -12.39 10.61 6.30
CA THR A 151 -11.01 10.19 6.57
C THR A 151 -10.24 9.90 5.28
N LEU A 152 -10.90 9.27 4.30
CA LEU A 152 -10.32 8.92 3.00
C LEU A 152 -10.33 10.08 2.01
N TRP A 153 -11.21 11.07 2.21
CA TRP A 153 -11.42 12.19 1.28
C TRP A 153 -10.14 12.89 0.80
N PRO A 154 -9.17 13.26 1.67
CA PRO A 154 -7.96 13.94 1.21
C PRO A 154 -7.17 13.11 0.19
N MET A 155 -7.09 11.79 0.41
CA MET A 155 -6.41 10.87 -0.49
C MET A 155 -7.14 10.80 -1.84
N VAL A 156 -8.44 10.57 -1.81
CA VAL A 156 -9.29 10.43 -3.01
C VAL A 156 -9.21 11.69 -3.86
N LYS A 157 -9.34 12.88 -3.24
CA LYS A 157 -9.20 14.17 -3.92
C LYS A 157 -7.83 14.33 -4.58
N SER A 158 -6.74 14.01 -3.88
CA SER A 158 -5.39 14.11 -4.44
C SER A 158 -5.15 13.15 -5.61
N LEU A 159 -5.63 11.91 -5.50
CA LEU A 159 -5.48 10.91 -6.56
C LEU A 159 -6.31 11.27 -7.79
N ASP A 160 -7.54 11.75 -7.62
CA ASP A 160 -8.40 12.22 -8.71
C ASP A 160 -7.75 13.40 -9.46
N ALA A 161 -7.29 14.43 -8.74
CA ALA A 161 -6.60 15.57 -9.35
C ALA A 161 -5.32 15.14 -10.11
N ALA A 162 -4.54 14.21 -9.54
CA ALA A 162 -3.34 13.70 -10.17
C ALA A 162 -3.63 12.86 -11.43
N ARG A 163 -4.76 12.15 -11.48
CA ARG A 163 -5.19 11.40 -12.68
C ARG A 163 -5.72 12.33 -13.76
N LYS A 164 -6.54 13.33 -13.40
CA LYS A 164 -7.05 14.35 -14.32
C LYS A 164 -5.95 15.19 -14.97
N SER A 165 -4.89 15.51 -14.22
CA SER A 165 -3.73 16.26 -14.75
C SER A 165 -2.82 15.45 -15.67
N LYS A 166 -2.85 14.11 -15.59
CA LYS A 166 -2.00 13.20 -16.37
C LYS A 166 -2.72 12.59 -17.57
N SER A 167 -3.97 12.96 -17.85
CA SER A 167 -4.80 12.33 -18.87
C SER A 167 -4.15 12.40 -20.24
N CYS A 168 -3.44 11.32 -20.58
CA CYS A 168 -3.18 10.88 -21.93
C CYS A 168 -4.51 10.32 -22.47
N PRO A 169 -4.98 10.71 -23.66
CA PRO A 169 -6.34 10.41 -24.15
C PRO A 169 -6.67 8.91 -24.32
N THR A 170 -5.72 8.01 -24.09
CA THR A 170 -5.84 6.57 -24.34
C THR A 170 -6.03 5.71 -23.09
N GLN A 171 -5.93 6.26 -21.88
CA GLN A 171 -6.09 5.45 -20.66
C GLN A 171 -7.51 5.62 -20.12
N THR A 172 -8.29 4.54 -20.12
CA THR A 172 -9.60 4.45 -19.47
C THR A 172 -9.47 5.06 -18.09
N GLN A 173 -10.18 6.15 -17.84
CA GLN A 173 -10.13 6.86 -16.57
C GLN A 173 -10.80 5.98 -15.52
N THR A 174 -10.05 5.01 -14.98
CA THR A 174 -10.44 4.20 -13.84
C THR A 174 -10.86 5.17 -12.74
N ASP A 175 -12.13 5.10 -12.35
CA ASP A 175 -12.67 5.91 -11.27
C ASP A 175 -11.75 5.72 -10.05
N VAL A 176 -11.33 6.81 -9.43
CA VAL A 176 -10.49 6.75 -8.22
C VAL A 176 -11.16 5.90 -7.15
N LEU A 177 -12.49 5.82 -7.13
CA LEU A 177 -13.26 5.02 -6.19
C LEU A 177 -13.16 3.51 -6.46
N GLU A 178 -12.81 3.08 -7.68
CA GLU A 178 -12.61 1.67 -8.02
C GLU A 178 -11.37 1.08 -7.35
N ILE A 179 -10.40 1.90 -6.94
CA ILE A 179 -9.25 1.39 -6.19
C ILE A 179 -9.61 1.01 -4.76
N LEU A 180 -10.72 1.53 -4.22
CA LEU A 180 -11.13 1.29 -2.83
C LEU A 180 -11.90 -0.02 -2.74
N GLU A 181 -11.32 -1.00 -2.05
CA GLU A 181 -11.95 -2.28 -1.76
C GLU A 181 -12.11 -2.43 -0.25
N PHE A 182 -13.31 -2.76 0.21
CA PHE A 182 -13.56 -3.05 1.62
C PHE A 182 -13.70 -4.57 1.74
N VAL A 183 -12.83 -5.19 2.54
CA VAL A 183 -12.84 -6.66 2.68
C VAL A 183 -14.11 -7.06 3.40
N GLN A 184 -14.80 -8.03 2.83
CA GLN A 184 -15.95 -8.70 3.43
C GLN A 184 -15.46 -9.96 4.15
N GLN A 185 -14.58 -9.84 5.15
CA GLN A 185 -14.27 -11.03 5.94
C GLN A 185 -15.31 -11.20 7.03
N VAL A 186 -15.79 -12.43 7.19
CA VAL A 186 -16.63 -12.82 8.31
C VAL A 186 -15.79 -12.65 9.58
N PHE A 187 -16.28 -11.91 10.56
CA PHE A 187 -15.66 -11.82 11.89
C PHE A 187 -15.35 -13.22 12.41
N SER A 188 -14.26 -13.40 13.17
CA SER A 188 -14.17 -14.62 13.97
C SER A 188 -15.44 -14.70 14.83
N GLU A 189 -16.03 -15.89 14.92
CA GLU A 189 -17.34 -16.10 15.56
C GLU A 189 -17.43 -15.53 16.98
N ASP A 190 -16.27 -15.26 17.61
CA ASP A 190 -16.15 -14.68 18.93
C ASP A 190 -16.47 -13.18 19.05
N GLN A 191 -16.40 -12.39 17.97
CA GLN A 191 -16.51 -10.92 18.08
C GLN A 191 -17.84 -10.30 17.65
N LEU A 192 -18.61 -10.96 16.80
CA LEU A 192 -19.95 -10.50 16.43
C LEU A 192 -20.93 -11.65 16.41
N ARG A 193 -21.98 -11.53 17.23
CA ARG A 193 -23.10 -12.48 17.32
C ARG A 193 -24.00 -12.48 16.07
N LEU A 194 -23.55 -11.91 14.94
CA LEU A 194 -24.33 -11.78 13.72
C LEU A 194 -24.10 -12.98 12.79
N PRO A 195 -25.15 -13.52 12.15
CA PRO A 195 -24.99 -14.51 11.08
C PRO A 195 -24.09 -13.99 9.95
N LYS A 196 -23.31 -14.89 9.33
CA LYS A 196 -22.33 -14.55 8.27
C LYS A 196 -22.94 -13.76 7.10
N GLU A 197 -24.18 -14.09 6.75
CA GLU A 197 -24.92 -13.44 5.66
C GLU A 197 -25.25 -11.98 6.01
N GLN A 198 -25.74 -11.71 7.22
CA GLN A 198 -26.04 -10.35 7.67
C GLN A 198 -24.79 -9.47 7.71
N ALA A 199 -23.66 -10.00 8.21
CA ALA A 199 -22.39 -9.27 8.22
C ALA A 199 -21.92 -8.89 6.80
N ARG A 200 -22.19 -9.75 5.82
CA ARG A 200 -21.87 -9.50 4.41
C ARG A 200 -22.73 -8.37 3.85
N ASP A 201 -24.03 -8.39 4.10
CA ASP A 201 -24.96 -7.37 3.62
C ASP A 201 -24.67 -6.01 4.24
N GLU A 202 -24.35 -5.97 5.53
CA GLU A 202 -23.93 -4.74 6.22
C GLU A 202 -22.62 -4.19 5.64
N ALA A 203 -21.63 -5.04 5.31
CA ALA A 203 -20.39 -4.61 4.68
C ALA A 203 -20.62 -4.06 3.25
N VAL A 204 -21.51 -4.68 2.46
CA VAL A 204 -21.91 -4.18 1.13
C VAL A 204 -22.60 -2.83 1.24
N ASN A 205 -23.52 -2.69 2.20
CA ASN A 205 -24.23 -1.43 2.45
C ASN A 205 -23.27 -0.33 2.89
N PHE A 206 -22.38 -0.60 3.85
CA PHE A 206 -21.36 0.33 4.31
C PHE A 206 -20.47 0.79 3.15
N THR A 207 -19.97 -0.15 2.35
CA THR A 207 -19.12 0.14 1.18
C THR A 207 -19.83 1.06 0.19
N SER A 208 -21.09 0.77 -0.11
CA SER A 208 -21.92 1.57 -1.00
C SER A 208 -22.10 2.99 -0.47
N GLN A 209 -22.41 3.15 0.83
CA GLN A 209 -22.56 4.46 1.46
C GLN A 209 -21.26 5.27 1.46
N VAL A 210 -20.12 4.67 1.79
CA VAL A 210 -18.82 5.37 1.75
C VAL A 210 -18.49 5.85 0.34
N ARG A 211 -18.68 4.98 -0.67
CA ARG A 211 -18.43 5.32 -2.07
C ARG A 211 -19.35 6.43 -2.56
N GLU A 212 -20.62 6.40 -2.17
CA GLU A 212 -21.58 7.43 -2.58
C GLU A 212 -21.23 8.79 -1.99
N ILE A 213 -20.92 8.86 -0.68
CA ILE A 213 -20.49 10.11 -0.04
C ILE A 213 -19.21 10.65 -0.69
N LEU A 214 -18.25 9.78 -1.01
CA LEU A 214 -17.03 10.20 -1.72
C LEU A 214 -17.32 10.71 -3.13
N ARG A 215 -18.25 10.07 -3.85
CA ARG A 215 -18.69 10.48 -5.18
C ARG A 215 -19.39 11.84 -5.17
N GLU A 216 -20.34 12.04 -4.26
CA GLU A 216 -21.01 13.33 -4.06
C GLU A 216 -19.99 14.45 -3.79
N ASN A 217 -19.01 14.20 -2.91
CA ASN A 217 -17.95 15.17 -2.63
C ASN A 217 -17.05 15.46 -3.85
N LEU A 218 -16.78 14.45 -4.70
CA LEU A 218 -16.04 14.65 -5.95
C LEU A 218 -16.82 15.52 -6.95
N LEU A 219 -18.15 15.37 -7.01
CA LEU A 219 -19.01 16.17 -7.90
C LEU A 219 -19.18 17.61 -7.39
N LEU A 220 -19.28 17.82 -6.08
CA LEU A 220 -19.44 19.13 -5.46
C LEU A 220 -18.14 19.94 -5.37
N GLY A 221 -16.99 19.25 -5.36
CA GLY A 221 -15.66 19.85 -5.19
C GLY A 221 -14.85 20.03 -6.47
N ALA A 222 -15.41 19.65 -7.63
CA ALA A 222 -14.85 19.89 -8.96
C ALA A 222 -15.32 21.24 -9.51
#